data_AF-A0A7V1HWG7-F1
#
_entry.id   AF-A0A7V1HWG7-F1
#
_cell.length_a   1.000
_cell.length_b   1.000
_cell.length_c   1.000
_cell.angle_alpha   90.00
_cell.angle_beta   90.00
_cell.angle_gamma   90.00
#
_symmetry.space_group_name_H-M   'P 1'
#
loop_
_entity.id
_entity.type
_entity.pdbx_description
1 polymer ?
#
loop_
_entity_poly.entity_id
_entity_poly.type
_entity_poly.pdbx_seq_one_letter_code
_entity_poly.pdbx_strand_id
1 'polypeptide(L)'
;MKHKLIIIQILLLIFSTGLNAQIKNEDSLPSTPEEIEKQYKRNIKKSIINGVYIPFDVNDAMKELQKLSPPESLDKFKNAPEDIVAKKLHFGLGRWMIYNWNFYYGSRLEHYLKGLGVEHPDDMADFLIISFHRYL
;
A
#
# COMPACT_ATOMS: atom_id res chain seq x y z
N MET A 1 -43.62 0.95 45.43
CA MET A 1 -42.44 1.76 45.05
C MET A 1 -41.13 0.96 44.96
N LYS A 2 -40.92 -0.11 45.74
CA LYS A 2 -39.68 -0.92 45.71
C LYS A 2 -39.49 -1.76 44.43
N HIS A 3 -40.58 -2.23 43.80
CA HIS A 3 -40.49 -3.01 42.55
C HIS A 3 -40.11 -2.20 41.30
N LYS A 4 -40.39 -0.88 41.26
CA LYS A 4 -39.96 -0.01 40.15
C LYS A 4 -38.45 0.32 40.22
N LEU A 5 -37.84 0.25 41.41
CA LEU A 5 -36.42 0.53 41.62
C LEU A 5 -35.52 -0.65 41.20
N ILE A 6 -36.01 -1.89 41.33
CA ILE A 6 -35.28 -3.11 40.95
C ILE A 6 -35.21 -3.28 39.42
N ILE A 7 -36.27 -2.90 38.68
CA ILE A 7 -36.29 -2.99 37.21
C ILE A 7 -35.31 -1.99 36.58
N ILE A 8 -35.10 -0.83 37.20
CA ILE A 8 -34.14 0.19 36.74
C ILE A 8 -32.68 -0.26 36.99
N GLN A 9 -32.41 -1.01 38.06
CA GLN A 9 -31.08 -1.57 38.32
C GLN A 9 -30.71 -2.73 37.38
N ILE A 10 -31.70 -3.51 36.92
CA ILE A 10 -31.46 -4.58 35.94
C ILE A 10 -31.25 -4.02 34.53
N LEU A 11 -31.87 -2.89 34.16
CA LEU A 11 -31.61 -2.23 32.88
C LEU A 11 -30.22 -1.57 32.78
N LEU A 12 -29.58 -1.25 33.91
CA LEU A 12 -28.23 -0.66 33.95
C LEU A 12 -27.10 -1.69 33.90
N LEU A 13 -27.38 -2.97 34.11
CA LEU A 13 -26.38 -4.05 34.10
C LEU A 13 -26.18 -4.70 32.72
N ILE A 14 -27.06 -4.40 31.76
CA ILE A 14 -26.94 -4.88 30.36
C ILE A 14 -26.10 -3.92 29.52
N PHE A 15 -25.83 -2.70 30.02
CA PHE A 15 -25.04 -1.70 29.29
C PHE A 15 -23.52 -1.78 29.56
N SER A 16 -23.08 -2.54 30.56
CA SER A 16 -21.66 -2.63 30.92
C SER A 16 -20.90 -3.80 30.27
N THR A 17 -21.57 -4.72 29.57
CA THR A 17 -20.91 -5.85 28.90
C THR A 17 -20.76 -5.67 27.38
N GLY A 18 -21.23 -4.55 26.81
CA GLY A 18 -21.20 -4.28 25.38
C GLY A 18 -19.99 -3.49 24.85
N LEU A 19 -19.08 -3.00 25.71
CA LEU A 19 -18.07 -2.02 25.30
C LEU A 19 -16.71 -2.59 24.83
N ASN A 20 -16.55 -3.91 24.75
CA ASN A 20 -15.27 -4.53 24.35
C ASN A 20 -15.33 -5.38 23.07
N ALA A 21 -16.44 -5.36 22.31
CA ALA A 21 -16.61 -6.24 21.13
C ALA A 21 -16.73 -5.52 19.78
N GLN A 22 -16.75 -4.19 19.73
CA GLN A 22 -16.67 -3.40 18.48
C GLN A 22 -15.71 -2.25 18.81
N ILE A 23 -14.48 -2.20 18.30
CA ILE A 23 -14.15 -1.80 16.92
C ILE A 23 -12.75 -2.38 16.61
N LYS A 24 -12.68 -3.39 15.74
CA LYS A 24 -11.50 -3.58 14.88
C LYS A 24 -11.97 -3.17 13.50
N ASN A 25 -11.92 -1.86 13.23
CA ASN A 25 -12.08 -1.39 11.86
C ASN A 25 -10.92 -1.98 11.05
N GLU A 26 -11.22 -2.81 10.07
CA GLU A 26 -10.22 -3.32 9.12
C GLU A 26 -9.60 -2.17 8.28
N ASP A 27 -10.19 -0.97 8.36
CA ASP A 27 -9.78 0.25 7.67
C ASP A 27 -8.86 1.20 8.47
N SER A 28 -8.53 0.93 9.74
CA SER A 28 -7.56 1.77 10.46
C SER A 28 -6.13 1.42 10.05
N LEU A 29 -5.34 2.42 9.64
CA LEU A 29 -3.91 2.24 9.37
C LEU A 29 -3.20 1.61 10.58
N PRO A 30 -2.31 0.64 10.37
CA PRO A 30 -1.55 0.04 11.46
C PRO A 30 -0.72 1.13 12.14
N SER A 31 -0.84 1.23 13.47
CA SER A 31 -0.30 2.37 14.22
C SER A 31 0.83 1.95 15.17
N THR A 32 0.89 0.66 15.51
CA THR A 32 1.96 0.10 16.34
C THR A 32 3.00 -0.66 15.50
N PRO A 33 4.27 -0.75 15.95
CA PRO A 33 5.29 -1.54 15.26
C PRO A 33 4.88 -3.01 15.03
N GLU A 34 4.17 -3.61 15.99
CA GLU A 34 3.68 -4.99 15.88
C GLU A 34 2.60 -5.14 14.80
N GLU A 35 1.66 -4.19 14.72
CA GLU A 35 0.63 -4.18 13.66
C GLU A 35 1.25 -4.00 12.28
N ILE A 36 2.21 -3.08 12.14
CA ILE A 36 2.96 -2.83 10.90
C ILE A 36 3.69 -4.11 10.46
N GLU A 37 4.43 -4.74 11.36
CA GLU A 37 5.15 -5.99 11.08
C GLU A 37 4.19 -7.14 10.70
N LYS A 38 3.07 -7.25 11.39
CA LYS A 38 2.04 -8.25 11.07
C LYS A 38 1.43 -7.99 9.70
N GLN A 39 1.19 -6.73 9.34
CA GLN A 39 0.67 -6.34 8.02
C GLN A 39 1.69 -6.61 6.92
N TYR A 40 2.96 -6.26 7.16
CA TYR A 40 4.09 -6.54 6.28
C TYR A 40 4.18 -8.02 5.92
N LYS A 41 4.25 -8.91 6.93
CA LYS A 41 4.31 -10.37 6.73
C LYS A 41 3.15 -10.94 5.92
N ARG A 42 1.97 -10.31 6.00
CA ARG A 42 0.81 -10.69 5.17
C ARG A 42 1.00 -10.21 3.74
N ASN A 43 1.38 -8.96 3.55
CA ASN A 43 1.42 -8.34 2.23
C ASN A 43 2.52 -8.87 1.31
N ILE A 44 3.69 -9.24 1.85
CA ILE A 44 4.78 -9.82 1.03
C ILE A 44 4.40 -11.16 0.36
N LYS A 45 3.29 -11.77 0.78
CA LYS A 45 2.78 -13.02 0.21
C LYS A 45 1.64 -12.81 -0.80
N LYS A 46 1.13 -11.59 -0.93
CA LYS A 46 -0.02 -11.28 -1.79
C LYS A 46 0.45 -10.93 -3.21
N SER A 47 -0.24 -11.46 -4.20
CA SER A 47 -0.10 -11.04 -5.61
C SER A 47 -0.99 -9.85 -5.97
N ILE A 48 -2.00 -9.55 -5.13
CA ILE A 48 -2.94 -8.45 -5.32
C ILE A 48 -3.07 -7.65 -4.01
N ILE A 49 -2.89 -6.33 -4.09
CA ILE A 49 -3.14 -5.36 -3.01
C ILE A 49 -3.86 -4.17 -3.64
N ASN A 50 -4.82 -3.57 -2.93
CA ASN A 50 -5.59 -2.42 -3.44
C ASN A 50 -6.27 -2.67 -4.82
N GLY A 51 -6.62 -3.92 -5.11
CA GLY A 51 -7.23 -4.31 -6.38
C GLY A 51 -6.28 -4.36 -7.58
N VAL A 52 -4.98 -4.11 -7.38
CA VAL A 52 -3.96 -4.15 -8.44
C VAL A 52 -3.01 -5.32 -8.27
N TYR A 53 -2.46 -5.79 -9.39
CA TYR A 53 -1.38 -6.76 -9.39
C TYR A 53 -0.10 -6.13 -8.82
N ILE A 54 0.58 -6.85 -7.94
CA ILE A 54 1.85 -6.43 -7.33
C ILE A 54 2.98 -7.17 -8.05
N PRO A 55 3.94 -6.52 -8.72
CA PRO A 55 5.06 -7.23 -9.35
C PRO A 55 5.92 -7.99 -8.33
N PHE A 56 6.61 -9.07 -8.70
CA PHE A 56 7.50 -9.79 -7.77
C PHE A 56 8.98 -9.37 -7.85
N ASP A 57 9.39 -8.72 -8.94
CA ASP A 57 10.72 -8.14 -9.13
C ASP A 57 10.66 -6.92 -10.09
N VAL A 58 11.82 -6.34 -10.40
CA VAL A 58 11.92 -5.18 -11.31
C VAL A 58 11.48 -5.52 -12.73
N ASN A 59 11.84 -6.68 -13.27
CA ASN A 59 11.48 -7.07 -14.64
C ASN A 59 9.97 -7.26 -14.79
N ASP A 60 9.32 -7.87 -13.81
CA ASP A 60 7.87 -8.00 -13.74
C ASP A 60 7.20 -6.63 -13.61
N ALA A 61 7.81 -5.70 -12.86
CA ALA A 61 7.31 -4.33 -12.74
C ALA A 61 7.35 -3.59 -14.08
N MET A 62 8.40 -3.77 -14.88
CA MET A 62 8.48 -3.14 -16.21
C MET A 62 7.37 -3.62 -17.14
N LYS A 63 7.10 -4.93 -17.13
CA LYS A 63 6.01 -5.54 -17.92
C LYS A 63 4.65 -5.02 -17.50
N GLU A 64 4.41 -4.91 -16.19
CA GLU A 64 3.14 -4.40 -15.68
C GLU A 64 2.97 -2.91 -16.01
N LEU A 65 4.01 -2.07 -15.85
CA LEU A 65 3.95 -0.66 -16.26
C LEU A 65 3.68 -0.50 -17.76
N GLN A 66 4.33 -1.31 -18.60
CA GLN A 66 4.09 -1.32 -20.04
C GLN A 66 2.63 -1.67 -20.37
N LYS A 67 2.08 -2.68 -19.71
CA LYS A 67 0.69 -3.12 -19.87
C LYS A 67 -0.34 -2.08 -19.40
N LEU A 68 -0.03 -1.35 -18.32
CA LEU A 68 -0.91 -0.31 -17.77
C LEU A 68 -0.87 1.00 -18.58
N SER A 69 0.11 1.16 -19.47
CA SER A 69 0.36 2.42 -20.18
C SER A 69 -0.18 2.41 -21.62
N PRO A 70 -0.89 3.47 -22.05
CA PRO A 70 -1.28 3.63 -23.45
C PRO A 70 -0.05 3.75 -24.38
N PRO A 71 -0.11 3.26 -25.64
CA PRO A 71 1.02 3.33 -26.57
C PRO A 71 1.59 4.74 -26.79
N GLU A 72 0.75 5.78 -26.86
CA GLU A 72 1.24 7.16 -27.00
C GLU A 72 2.02 7.65 -25.77
N SER A 73 1.66 7.15 -24.59
CA SER A 73 2.31 7.54 -23.34
C SER A 73 3.68 6.90 -23.25
N LEU A 74 3.80 5.65 -23.71
CA LEU A 74 5.07 4.94 -23.81
C LEU A 74 6.05 5.65 -24.75
N ASP A 75 5.59 6.09 -25.93
CA ASP A 75 6.45 6.79 -26.89
C ASP A 75 6.94 8.14 -26.34
N LYS A 76 6.02 8.94 -25.75
CA LYS A 76 6.39 10.21 -25.09
C LYS A 76 7.38 9.99 -23.93
N PHE A 77 7.15 8.93 -23.14
CA PHE A 77 7.98 8.62 -21.98
C PHE A 77 9.38 8.17 -22.40
N LYS A 78 9.48 7.25 -23.38
CA LYS A 78 10.76 6.78 -23.93
C LYS A 78 11.62 7.91 -24.50
N ASN A 79 11.00 8.86 -25.20
CA ASN A 79 11.72 9.97 -25.84
C ASN A 79 12.00 11.15 -24.89
N ALA A 80 11.55 11.11 -23.64
CA ALA A 80 11.85 12.16 -22.66
C ALA A 80 13.30 12.05 -22.16
N PRO A 81 13.96 13.16 -21.75
CA PRO A 81 15.25 13.11 -21.09
C PRO A 81 15.19 12.34 -19.76
N GLU A 82 16.11 11.40 -19.55
CA GLU A 82 16.15 10.55 -18.35
C GLU A 82 16.32 11.38 -17.06
N ASP A 83 17.13 12.45 -17.11
CA ASP A 83 17.48 13.29 -15.96
C ASP A 83 16.29 14.09 -15.37
N ILE A 84 15.17 14.14 -16.09
CA ILE A 84 13.94 14.83 -15.68
C ILE A 84 12.73 13.90 -15.51
N VAL A 85 12.79 12.65 -15.99
CA VAL A 85 11.59 11.79 -16.10
C VAL A 85 11.02 11.43 -14.71
N ALA A 86 11.89 11.02 -13.78
CA ALA A 86 11.50 10.73 -12.40
C ALA A 86 10.93 11.98 -11.72
N LYS A 87 11.64 13.11 -11.77
CA LYS A 87 11.20 14.38 -11.17
C LYS A 87 9.81 14.82 -11.66
N LYS A 88 9.53 14.66 -12.96
CA LYS A 88 8.24 15.04 -13.55
C LYS A 88 7.10 14.10 -13.16
N LEU A 89 7.38 12.81 -13.02
CA LEU A 89 6.35 11.79 -12.82
C LEU A 89 6.23 11.29 -11.39
N HIS A 90 7.13 11.72 -10.50
CA HIS A 90 7.16 11.34 -9.09
C HIS A 90 5.80 11.55 -8.41
N PHE A 91 5.21 12.74 -8.56
CA PHE A 91 3.93 13.05 -7.93
C PHE A 91 2.70 12.45 -8.64
N GLY A 92 2.88 11.87 -9.83
CA GLY A 92 1.85 11.16 -10.57
C GLY A 92 2.05 9.64 -10.46
N LEU A 93 2.80 9.08 -11.41
CA LEU A 93 3.11 7.66 -11.46
C LEU A 93 3.84 7.17 -10.20
N GLY A 94 4.76 7.95 -9.65
CA GLY A 94 5.50 7.57 -8.44
C GLY A 94 4.57 7.40 -7.23
N ARG A 95 3.72 8.39 -6.94
CA ARG A 95 2.68 8.29 -5.90
C ARG A 95 1.70 7.16 -6.17
N TRP A 96 1.32 6.94 -7.43
CA TRP A 96 0.48 5.81 -7.80
C TRP A 96 1.14 4.49 -7.41
N MET A 97 2.43 4.28 -7.70
CA MET A 97 3.17 3.07 -7.31
C MET A 97 3.27 2.95 -5.80
N ILE A 98 3.64 4.01 -5.09
CA ILE A 98 3.75 4.01 -3.62
C ILE A 98 2.46 3.51 -2.95
N TYR A 99 1.32 4.01 -3.43
CA TYR A 99 0.00 3.62 -2.92
C TYR A 99 -0.43 2.23 -3.38
N ASN A 100 -0.45 1.99 -4.69
CA ASN A 100 -1.03 0.78 -5.27
C ASN A 100 -0.12 -0.44 -5.06
N TRP A 101 1.20 -0.26 -5.09
CA TRP A 101 2.17 -1.30 -4.77
C TRP A 101 2.60 -1.30 -3.30
N ASN A 102 1.94 -0.49 -2.47
CA ASN A 102 1.97 -0.51 -1.01
C ASN A 102 3.39 -0.46 -0.40
N PHE A 103 4.17 0.56 -0.77
CA PHE A 103 5.57 0.68 -0.37
C PHE A 103 5.79 1.01 1.12
N TYR A 104 4.77 1.51 1.83
CA TYR A 104 4.89 1.80 3.27
C TYR A 104 4.65 0.58 4.18
N TYR A 105 3.71 -0.30 3.81
CA TYR A 105 3.28 -1.43 4.66
C TYR A 105 3.63 -2.79 4.06
N GLY A 106 4.59 -2.79 3.13
CA GLY A 106 5.14 -3.98 2.50
C GLY A 106 4.34 -4.49 1.31
N SER A 107 5.06 -5.06 0.36
CA SER A 107 4.55 -5.84 -0.75
C SER A 107 5.67 -6.74 -1.25
N ARG A 108 5.39 -7.72 -2.11
CA ARG A 108 6.46 -8.57 -2.65
C ARG A 108 7.49 -7.77 -3.49
N LEU A 109 7.05 -6.72 -4.20
CA LEU A 109 7.95 -5.82 -4.92
C LEU A 109 8.78 -4.98 -3.95
N GLU A 110 8.14 -4.36 -2.97
CA GLU A 110 8.82 -3.54 -1.96
C GLU A 110 9.86 -4.35 -1.19
N HIS A 111 9.53 -5.59 -0.81
CA HIS A 111 10.45 -6.49 -0.12
C HIS A 111 11.67 -6.83 -1.01
N TYR A 112 11.42 -7.08 -2.30
CA TYR A 112 12.48 -7.29 -3.27
C TYR A 112 13.41 -6.07 -3.40
N LEU A 113 12.86 -4.85 -3.51
CA LEU A 113 13.62 -3.61 -3.64
C LEU A 113 14.47 -3.30 -2.39
N LYS A 114 13.93 -3.57 -1.19
CA LYS A 114 14.71 -3.52 0.04
C LYS A 114 15.89 -4.49 0.02
N GLY A 115 15.70 -5.68 -0.54
CA GLY A 115 16.79 -6.64 -0.76
C GLY A 115 17.90 -6.14 -1.70
N LEU A 116 17.60 -5.14 -2.54
CA LEU A 116 18.58 -4.45 -3.39
C LEU A 116 19.16 -3.17 -2.74
N GLY A 117 18.74 -2.83 -1.52
CA GLY A 117 19.17 -1.61 -0.81
C GLY A 117 18.40 -0.35 -1.16
N VAL A 118 17.26 -0.45 -1.87
CA VAL A 118 16.36 0.69 -2.12
C VAL A 118 15.25 0.66 -1.08
N GLU A 119 15.35 1.50 -0.04
CA GLU A 119 14.52 1.36 1.17
C GLU A 119 13.38 2.38 1.30
N HIS A 120 13.57 3.61 0.83
CA HIS A 120 12.56 4.66 0.97
C HIS A 120 11.51 4.56 -0.15
N PRO A 121 10.19 4.67 0.13
CA PRO A 121 9.14 4.58 -0.89
C PRO A 121 9.32 5.52 -2.08
N ASP A 122 9.76 6.76 -1.83
CA ASP A 122 10.04 7.74 -2.88
C ASP A 122 11.22 7.31 -3.76
N ASP A 123 12.29 6.77 -3.16
CA ASP A 123 13.45 6.26 -3.89
C ASP A 123 13.08 5.02 -4.70
N MET A 124 12.24 4.12 -4.15
CA MET A 124 11.71 2.96 -4.88
C MET A 124 10.92 3.40 -6.11
N ALA A 125 10.07 4.41 -5.97
CA ALA A 125 9.28 4.93 -7.07
C ALA A 125 10.18 5.54 -8.15
N ASP A 126 11.13 6.41 -7.79
CA ASP A 126 12.04 7.04 -8.74
C ASP A 126 12.95 6.02 -9.41
N PHE A 127 13.46 5.04 -8.66
CA PHE A 127 14.24 3.92 -9.17
C PHE A 127 13.47 3.14 -10.24
N LEU A 128 12.20 2.82 -10.00
CA LEU A 128 11.36 2.10 -10.96
C LEU A 128 11.02 2.97 -12.18
N ILE A 129 10.79 4.27 -12.01
CA ILE A 129 10.55 5.19 -13.14
C ILE A 129 11.77 5.24 -14.06
N ILE A 130 12.97 5.40 -13.49
CA ILE A 130 14.22 5.43 -14.29
C ILE A 130 14.48 4.07 -14.93
N SER A 131 14.26 2.98 -14.21
CA SER A 131 14.39 1.63 -14.74
C SER A 131 13.44 1.40 -15.92
N PHE A 132 12.21 1.89 -15.81
CA PHE A 132 11.21 1.78 -16.87
C PHE A 132 11.56 2.60 -18.10
N HIS A 133 12.16 3.78 -17.90
CA HIS A 133 12.68 4.59 -19.01
C HIS A 133 13.76 3.85 -19.80
N ARG A 134 14.70 3.20 -19.10
CA ARG A 134 15.77 2.40 -19.73
C ARG A 134 15.30 1.09 -20.35
N TYR A 135 14.18 0.54 -19.87
CA TYR A 135 13.60 -0.69 -20.38
C TYR A 135 12.94 -0.51 -21.76
N LEU A 136 12.37 0.67 -22.04
CA LEU A 136 11.61 0.97 -23.25
C LEU A 136 12.48 1.32 -24.46
#